data_AF-I4HUA5-F1
#
_entry.id   AF-I4HUA5-F1
#
_cell.length_a   1.000
_cell.length_b   1.000
_cell.length_c   1.000
_cell.angle_alpha   90.00
_cell.angle_beta   90.00
_cell.angle_gamma   90.00
#
_symmetry.space_group_name_H-M   'P 1'
#
loop_
_entity.id
_entity.type
_entity.pdbx_description
1 polymer ?
#
loop_
_entity_poly.entity_id
_entity_poly.type
_entity_poly.pdbx_seq_one_letter_code
_entity_poly.pdbx_strand_id
1 'polypeptide(L)'
;MKIERKTYRDGNLYPEAFNYLKSLPENIDYHKAHIERHPLSIYDLSIQRVMKALAEILDEIERINHALFDAEGRLDYSLAKLPILQKELLEALMAHIDDCYRILKVLHP
;
A
#
# COMPACT_ATOMS: atom_id res chain seq x y z
N MET A 1 20.34 0.47 18.45
CA MET A 1 21.11 0.14 17.24
C MET A 1 20.48 0.89 16.07
N LYS A 2 21.22 1.80 15.42
CA LYS A 2 20.67 2.59 14.30
C LYS A 2 21.07 1.89 13.00
N ILE A 3 20.10 1.34 12.28
CA ILE A 3 20.34 0.69 10.98
C ILE A 3 20.22 1.78 9.91
N GLU A 4 21.31 2.04 9.19
CA GLU A 4 21.33 3.01 8.09
C GLU A 4 21.36 2.30 6.74
N ARG A 5 20.38 2.60 5.87
CA ARG A 5 20.28 2.08 4.51
C ARG A 5 20.53 3.16 3.45
N LYS A 6 21.11 2.75 2.32
CA LYS A 6 21.41 3.63 1.18
C LYS A 6 20.95 2.98 -0.12
N THR A 7 20.21 3.70 -0.97
CA THR A 7 19.55 3.14 -2.16
C THR A 7 20.52 2.51 -3.16
N TYR A 8 21.73 3.06 -3.30
CA TYR A 8 22.75 2.53 -4.19
C TYR A 8 23.41 1.23 -3.67
N ARG A 9 23.35 0.97 -2.35
CA ARG A 9 23.96 -0.21 -1.72
C ARG A 9 22.92 -1.29 -1.43
N ASP A 10 21.76 -0.88 -0.92
CA ASP A 10 20.75 -1.76 -0.35
C ASP A 10 19.47 -1.82 -1.21
N GLY A 11 19.47 -1.15 -2.37
CA GLY A 11 18.30 -1.07 -3.26
C GLY A 11 17.17 -0.20 -2.73
N ASN A 12 16.02 -0.27 -3.40
CA ASN A 12 14.79 0.34 -2.91
C ASN A 12 14.01 -0.66 -2.02
N LEU A 13 12.96 -0.18 -1.37
CA LEU A 13 12.04 -1.00 -0.57
C LEU A 13 10.83 -1.46 -1.38
N TYR A 14 10.81 -1.18 -2.68
CA TYR A 14 9.67 -1.53 -3.51
C TYR A 14 9.67 -3.03 -3.81
N PRO A 15 8.48 -3.65 -3.93
CA PRO A 15 8.38 -5.03 -4.39
C PRO A 15 8.97 -5.19 -5.80
N GLU A 16 9.38 -6.42 -6.14
CA GLU A 16 9.98 -6.72 -7.45
C GLU A 16 9.10 -6.28 -8.64
N ALA A 17 7.78 -6.39 -8.49
CA ALA A 17 6.80 -5.93 -9.47
C ALA A 17 7.03 -4.47 -9.91
N PHE A 18 7.38 -3.57 -8.98
CA PHE A 18 7.70 -2.19 -9.32
C PHE A 18 8.90 -2.09 -10.27
N ASN A 19 9.96 -2.86 -10.01
CA ASN A 19 11.16 -2.84 -10.83
C ASN A 19 10.90 -3.37 -12.25
N TYR A 20 10.07 -4.41 -12.38
CA TYR A 20 9.64 -4.94 -13.68
C TYR A 20 8.81 -3.90 -14.44
N LEU A 21 7.79 -3.32 -13.80
CA LEU A 21 6.91 -2.34 -14.45
C LEU A 21 7.63 -1.05 -14.83
N LYS A 22 8.65 -0.66 -14.06
CA LYS A 22 9.49 0.51 -14.35
C LYS A 22 10.40 0.29 -15.56
N SER A 23 10.77 -0.96 -15.83
CA SER A 23 11.69 -1.35 -16.89
C SER A 23 10.95 -1.86 -18.14
N LEU A 24 9.63 -1.70 -18.19
CA LEU A 24 8.80 -2.12 -19.32
C LEU A 24 9.21 -1.36 -20.60
N PRO A 25 9.51 -2.07 -21.70
CA PRO A 25 9.69 -1.46 -23.01
C PRO A 25 8.39 -0.82 -23.52
N GLU A 26 8.48 0.39 -24.11
CA GLU A 26 7.32 1.14 -24.62
C GLU A 26 6.54 0.42 -25.74
N ASN A 27 7.11 -0.62 -26.35
CA ASN A 27 6.51 -1.39 -27.44
C ASN A 27 5.70 -2.62 -26.97
N ILE A 28 5.59 -2.84 -25.66
CA ILE A 28 4.90 -4.02 -25.08
C ILE A 28 3.65 -3.62 -24.28
N ASP A 29 3.48 -2.34 -23.95
CA ASP A 29 2.27 -1.87 -23.30
C ASP A 29 1.22 -1.39 -24.32
N TYR A 30 -0.03 -1.82 -24.11
CA TYR A 30 -1.19 -1.44 -24.94
C TYR A 30 -2.07 -0.43 -24.19
N HIS A 31 -1.53 0.28 -23.19
CA HIS A 31 -2.32 1.13 -22.28
C HIS A 31 -3.09 2.23 -23.03
N LYS A 32 -2.49 2.78 -24.09
CA LYS A 32 -3.15 3.77 -24.95
C LYS A 32 -4.32 3.17 -25.73
N ALA A 33 -4.19 1.93 -26.19
CA ALA A 33 -5.26 1.23 -26.92
C ALA A 33 -6.43 0.89 -25.98
N HIS A 34 -6.13 0.58 -24.72
CA HIS A 34 -7.13 0.28 -23.68
C HIS A 34 -7.67 1.52 -22.95
N ILE A 35 -7.24 2.74 -23.30
CA ILE A 35 -7.61 4.02 -22.64
C ILE A 35 -7.32 3.96 -21.12
N GLU A 36 -6.21 3.34 -20.77
CA GLU A 36 -5.78 3.13 -19.40
C GLU A 36 -4.53 3.95 -19.05
N ARG A 37 -4.28 4.12 -17.75
CA ARG A 37 -3.01 4.68 -17.27
C ARG A 37 -1.86 3.72 -17.56
N HIS A 38 -0.64 4.24 -17.64
CA HIS A 38 0.56 3.41 -17.76
C HIS A 38 0.63 2.38 -16.60
N PRO A 39 0.99 1.11 -16.86
CA PRO A 39 1.01 0.05 -15.85
C PRO A 39 1.73 0.40 -14.55
N LEU A 40 2.91 1.04 -14.66
CA LEU A 40 3.67 1.50 -13.50
C LEU A 40 2.86 2.48 -12.64
N SER A 41 2.13 3.40 -13.27
CA SER A 41 1.33 4.40 -12.55
C SER A 41 0.12 3.77 -11.84
N ILE A 42 -0.50 2.76 -12.45
CA ILE A 42 -1.58 1.98 -11.82
C ILE A 42 -1.02 1.26 -10.57
N TYR A 43 0.13 0.61 -10.71
CA TYR A 43 0.77 -0.11 -9.61
C TYR A 43 1.19 0.82 -8.47
N ASP A 44 1.87 1.92 -8.78
CA ASP A 44 2.42 2.84 -7.79
C ASP A 44 1.31 3.48 -6.93
N LEU A 45 0.21 3.91 -7.56
CA LEU A 45 -0.93 4.48 -6.83
C LEU A 45 -1.62 3.46 -5.94
N SER A 46 -1.83 2.23 -6.45
CA SER A 46 -2.54 1.19 -5.69
C SER A 46 -1.72 0.66 -4.53
N ILE A 47 -0.40 0.44 -4.69
CA ILE A 47 0.46 0.01 -3.59
C ILE A 47 0.64 1.12 -2.54
N GLN A 48 0.73 2.39 -2.94
CA GLN A 48 0.78 3.51 -2.00
C GLN A 48 -0.47 3.58 -1.12
N ARG A 49 -1.65 3.30 -1.69
CA ARG A 49 -2.90 3.22 -0.92
C ARG A 49 -2.87 2.12 0.14
N VAL A 50 -2.35 0.94 -0.21
CA VAL A 50 -2.17 -0.18 0.75
C VAL A 50 -1.20 0.23 1.87
N MET A 51 -0.05 0.81 1.52
CA MET A 51 0.96 1.22 2.50
C MET A 51 0.42 2.29 3.45
N LYS A 52 -0.39 3.23 2.94
CA LYS A 52 -1.03 4.25 3.76
C LYS A 52 -2.03 3.65 4.75
N ALA A 53 -2.93 2.78 4.29
CA ALA A 53 -3.92 2.13 5.16
C ALA A 53 -3.25 1.25 6.23
N LEU A 54 -2.14 0.58 5.89
CA LEU A 54 -1.36 -0.18 6.85
C LEU A 54 -0.72 0.73 7.91
N ALA A 55 -0.13 1.86 7.51
CA ALA A 55 0.46 2.81 8.44
C ALA A 55 -0.56 3.34 9.45
N GLU A 56 -1.78 3.66 8.99
CA GLU A 56 -2.85 4.14 9.86
C GLU A 56 -3.27 3.09 10.91
N ILE A 57 -3.25 1.80 10.57
CA ILE A 57 -3.48 0.71 11.54
C ILE A 57 -2.34 0.64 12.55
N LEU A 58 -1.08 0.72 12.11
CA LEU A 58 0.07 0.64 13.01
C LEU A 58 0.07 1.80 14.01
N ASP A 59 -0.21 3.01 13.54
CA ASP A 59 -0.36 4.20 14.38
C ASP A 59 -1.48 4.03 15.42
N GLU A 60 -2.59 3.42 15.03
CA GLU A 60 -3.71 3.17 15.94
C GLU A 60 -3.40 2.09 16.98
N ILE A 61 -2.69 1.03 16.59
CA ILE A 61 -2.21 -0.01 17.52
C ILE A 61 -1.22 0.59 18.53
N GLU A 62 -0.30 1.46 18.08
CA GLU A 62 0.62 2.15 18.96
C GLU A 62 -0.12 3.00 20.00
N ARG A 63 -1.17 3.73 19.57
CA ARG A 63 -2.04 4.49 20.49
C ARG A 63 -2.74 3.60 21.51
N ILE A 64 -3.25 2.44 21.09
CA ILE A 64 -3.88 1.47 21.98
C ILE A 64 -2.88 0.96 23.03
N ASN A 65 -1.65 0.65 22.61
CA ASN A 65 -0.61 0.16 23.52
C ASN A 65 -0.17 1.21 24.56
N HIS A 66 -0.34 2.50 24.24
CA HIS A 66 -0.03 3.62 25.13
C HIS A 66 -1.25 4.22 25.83
N ALA A 67 -2.45 3.70 25.57
CA ALA A 67 -3.67 4.17 26.22
C ALA A 67 -3.59 3.88 27.72
N LEU A 68 -3.75 4.93 28.53
CA LEU A 68 -3.79 4.82 29.97
C LEU A 68 -5.22 4.52 30.44
N PHE A 69 -5.32 3.81 31.55
CA PHE A 69 -6.58 3.70 32.26
C PHE A 69 -6.81 4.98 33.08
N ASP A 70 -8.04 5.47 33.11
CA ASP A 70 -8.44 6.59 33.96
C ASP A 70 -8.37 6.20 35.46
N ALA A 71 -8.63 7.16 36.34
CA ALA A 71 -8.62 6.95 37.79
C ALA A 71 -9.66 5.91 38.28
N GLU A 72 -10.67 5.60 37.46
CA GLU A 72 -11.69 4.58 37.70
C GLU A 72 -11.38 3.23 37.00
N GLY A 73 -10.21 3.10 36.38
CA GLY A 73 -9.78 1.88 35.70
C GLY A 73 -10.45 1.65 34.34
N ARG A 74 -11.05 2.68 33.74
CA ARG A 74 -11.62 2.61 32.39
C ARG A 74 -10.58 3.01 31.37
N LEU A 75 -10.54 2.28 30.26
CA LEU A 75 -9.68 2.62 29.14
C LEU A 75 -10.17 3.94 28.52
N ASP A 76 -9.36 5.00 28.57
CA ASP A 76 -9.66 6.27 27.90
C ASP A 76 -9.36 6.17 26.39
N TYR A 77 -10.01 5.21 25.72
CA TYR A 77 -9.83 4.97 24.30
C TYR A 77 -11.04 4.23 23.68
N SER A 78 -11.50 4.71 22.53
CA SER A 78 -12.59 4.11 21.77
C SER A 78 -12.08 3.01 20.83
N LEU A 79 -12.42 1.75 21.13
CA LEU A 79 -12.07 0.59 20.31
C LEU A 79 -12.79 0.54 18.95
N ALA A 80 -13.69 1.47 18.63
CA ALA A 80 -14.47 1.47 17.40
C ALA A 80 -13.65 1.81 16.15
N LYS A 81 -12.51 2.51 16.32
CA LYS A 81 -11.70 3.00 15.20
C LYS A 81 -10.85 1.92 14.54
N LEU A 82 -10.27 1.00 15.32
CA LEU A 82 -9.41 -0.05 14.79
C LEU A 82 -10.13 -0.97 13.77
N PRO A 83 -11.36 -1.46 14.01
CA PRO A 83 -12.10 -2.25 13.02
C PRO A 83 -12.38 -1.49 11.71
N ILE A 84 -12.59 -0.17 11.76
CA ILE A 84 -12.80 0.67 10.58
C ILE A 84 -11.53 0.71 9.74
N LEU A 85 -10.38 0.99 10.36
CA LEU A 85 -9.09 1.03 9.67
C LEU A 85 -8.71 -0.35 9.10
N GLN A 86 -9.01 -1.43 9.82
CA GLN A 86 -8.83 -2.81 9.32
C GLN A 86 -9.66 -3.05 8.06
N LYS A 87 -10.92 -2.61 8.05
CA LYS A 87 -11.77 -2.69 6.86
C LYS A 87 -11.18 -1.89 5.69
N GLU A 88 -10.72 -0.66 5.93
CA GLU A 88 -10.11 0.18 4.89
C GLU A 88 -8.84 -0.45 4.29
N LEU A 89 -8.00 -1.11 5.11
CA LEU A 89 -6.87 -1.89 4.61
C LEU A 89 -7.33 -3.05 3.71
N LEU A 90 -8.35 -3.80 4.11
CA LEU A 90 -8.89 -4.90 3.30
C LEU A 90 -9.42 -4.40 1.96
N GLU A 91 -10.13 -3.28 1.96
CA GLU A 91 -10.61 -2.63 0.73
C GLU A 91 -9.46 -2.13 -0.16
N ALA A 92 -8.41 -1.57 0.43
CA ALA A 92 -7.22 -1.16 -0.30
C ALA A 92 -6.48 -2.35 -0.93
N LEU A 93 -6.35 -3.46 -0.20
CA LEU A 93 -5.76 -4.70 -0.72
C LEU A 93 -6.57 -5.27 -1.88
N MET A 94 -7.89 -5.33 -1.75
CA MET A 94 -8.78 -5.79 -2.83
C MET A 94 -8.64 -4.91 -4.07
N ALA A 95 -8.67 -3.59 -3.91
CA ALA A 95 -8.47 -2.65 -5.01
C ALA A 95 -7.10 -2.81 -5.67
N HIS A 96 -6.03 -3.08 -4.90
CA HIS A 96 -4.71 -3.34 -5.45
C HIS A 96 -4.65 -4.63 -6.28
N ILE A 97 -5.37 -5.68 -5.86
CA ILE A 97 -5.49 -6.93 -6.63
C ILE A 97 -6.22 -6.66 -7.96
N ASP A 98 -7.30 -5.90 -7.93
CA ASP A 98 -8.05 -5.50 -9.13
C ASP A 98 -7.19 -4.66 -10.09
N ASP A 99 -6.40 -3.73 -9.56
CA ASP A 99 -5.47 -2.92 -10.33
C ASP A 99 -4.31 -3.75 -10.91
N CYS A 100 -3.82 -4.76 -10.18
CA CYS A 100 -2.87 -5.74 -10.73
C CYS A 100 -3.47 -6.50 -11.91
N TYR A 101 -4.74 -6.87 -11.83
CA TYR A 101 -5.44 -7.52 -12.94
C TYR A 101 -5.60 -6.58 -14.15
N ARG A 102 -5.88 -5.30 -13.93
CA ARG A 102 -5.93 -4.28 -15.01
C ARG A 102 -4.58 -4.11 -15.69
N ILE A 103 -3.48 -4.11 -14.91
CA ILE A 103 -2.12 -4.08 -15.46
C ILE A 103 -1.89 -5.25 -16.41
N LEU A 104 -2.29 -6.47 -16.02
CA LEU A 104 -2.14 -7.64 -16.89
C LEU A 104 -2.92 -7.51 -18.19
N LYS A 105 -4.15 -6.97 -18.15
CA LYS A 105 -4.94 -6.69 -19.37
C LYS A 105 -4.24 -5.71 -20.30
N VAL A 106 -3.63 -4.66 -19.75
CA VAL A 106 -2.92 -3.64 -20.52
C VAL A 106 -1.67 -4.18 -21.22
N LEU A 107 -1.09 -5.27 -20.72
CA LEU A 107 0.06 -5.95 -21.34
C LEU A 107 -0.36 -6.93 -22.44
N HIS A 108 -1.66 -7.14 -22.63
CA HIS A 108 -2.22 -7.93 -23.73
C HIS A 108 -2.77 -7.03 -24.84
N PRO A 109 -2.58 -7.40 -26.12
CA PRO A 109 -3.11 -6.67 -27.27
C PRO A 109 -4.64 -6.53 -27.24
#